data_AF-A0A2D5VED2-F1
#
_entry.id   AF-A0A2D5VED2-F1
#
_cell.length_a   1.000
_cell.length_b   1.000
_cell.length_c   1.000
_cell.angle_alpha   90.00
_cell.angle_beta   90.00
_cell.angle_gamma   90.00
#
_symmetry.space_group_name_H-M   'P 1'
#
loop_
_entity.id
_entity.type
_entity.pdbx_description
1 polymer ?
#
loop_
_entity_poly.entity_id
_entity_poly.type
_entity_poly.pdbx_seq_one_letter_code
_entity_poly.pdbx_strand_id
1 'polypeptide(L)' 'MVFIPAGSFEMGDHFGESTAKERLVHRVELDAFYMDTYEVTVG' A
#
# COMPACT_ATOMS: atom_id res chain seq x y z
N MET A 1 8.20 -13.92 2.67
CA MET A 1 8.02 -13.00 1.54
C MET A 1 6.98 -13.52 0.55
N VAL A 2 6.18 -12.64 -0.04
CA VAL A 2 5.18 -12.89 -1.08
C VAL A 2 5.42 -11.94 -2.27
N PHE A 3 5.20 -12.44 -3.50
CA PHE A 3 5.35 -11.66 -4.73
C PHE A 3 4.11 -10.80 -4.98
N ILE A 4 4.31 -9.50 -5.21
CA ILE A 4 3.28 -8.56 -5.62
C ILE A 4 3.59 -8.11 -7.06
N PRO A 5 2.67 -8.33 -8.02
CA PRO A 5 2.90 -7.96 -9.41
C PRO A 5 2.91 -6.44 -9.60
N ALA A 6 3.55 -5.98 -10.67
CA ALA A 6 3.53 -4.58 -11.09
C ALA A 6 2.10 -4.15 -11.44
N GLY A 7 1.78 -2.88 -11.21
CA GLY A 7 0.47 -2.35 -11.55
C GLY A 7 0.22 -0.96 -10.98
N SER A 8 -1.03 -0.52 -11.13
CA SER A 8 -1.51 0.75 -10.60
C SER A 8 -2.73 0.56 -9.72
N PHE A 9 -2.83 1.34 -8.65
CA PHE A 9 -3.99 1.36 -7.77
C PHE A 9 -4.25 2.76 -7.23
N GLU A 10 -5.43 2.98 -6.66
CA GLU A 10 -5.80 4.22 -5.99
C GLU A 10 -5.42 4.14 -4.51
N MET A 11 -4.59 5.09 -4.04
CA MET A 11 -4.15 5.19 -2.65
C MET A 11 -4.74 6.46 -2.01
N GLY A 12 -5.23 6.30 -0.78
CA GLY A 12 -5.81 7.36 0.03
C GLY A 12 -7.16 6.94 0.60
N ASP A 13 -7.84 7.86 1.26
CA ASP A 13 -9.14 7.61 1.90
C ASP A 13 -10.33 7.87 0.97
N HIS A 14 -10.97 6.79 0.51
CA HIS A 14 -12.17 6.81 -0.33
C HIS A 14 -13.46 7.14 0.42
N PHE A 15 -13.53 6.92 1.73
CA PHE A 15 -14.78 7.01 2.50
C PHE A 15 -14.86 8.30 3.34
N GLY A 16 -13.76 9.03 3.44
CA GLY A 16 -13.71 10.27 4.20
C GLY A 16 -13.74 10.05 5.71
N GLU A 17 -13.29 8.89 6.18
CA GLU A 17 -13.29 8.49 7.59
C GLU A 17 -11.94 8.73 8.28
N SER A 18 -10.90 9.03 7.50
CA SER A 18 -9.54 9.22 7.97
C SER A 18 -9.17 10.68 8.28
N THR A 19 -7.95 10.86 8.79
CA THR A 19 -7.36 12.18 8.99
C THR A 19 -7.00 12.88 7.67
N ALA A 20 -6.85 14.20 7.69
CA ALA A 20 -6.50 14.99 6.50
C ALA A 20 -5.19 14.55 5.81
N LYS A 21 -4.30 13.83 6.51
CA LYS A 21 -3.02 13.36 5.97
C LYS A 21 -3.16 12.14 5.05
N GLU A 22 -4.28 11.45 5.10
CA GLU A 22 -4.56 10.25 4.31
C GLU A 22 -5.39 10.58 3.04
N ARG A 23 -5.66 11.86 2.82
CA ARG A 23 -6.37 12.40 1.66
C ARG A 23 -5.41 13.19 0.76
N LEU A 24 -5.67 13.30 -0.54
CA LEU A 24 -6.78 12.74 -1.33
C LEU A 24 -6.43 11.37 -1.92
N VAL A 25 -7.45 10.69 -2.44
CA VAL A 25 -7.25 9.53 -3.31
C VAL A 25 -6.47 9.94 -4.57
N HIS A 26 -5.39 9.23 -4.86
CA HIS A 26 -4.58 9.42 -6.07
C HIS A 26 -4.06 8.09 -6.60
N ARG A 27 -3.79 8.04 -7.92
CA ARG A 27 -3.26 6.84 -8.57
C ARG A 27 -1.75 6.71 -8.33
N VAL A 28 -1.33 5.54 -7.90
CA VAL A 28 0.07 5.15 -7.70
C VAL A 28 0.41 4.04 -8.70
N GLU A 29 1.59 4.11 -9.31
CA GLU A 29 2.13 3.06 -10.18
C GLU A 29 3.43 2.50 -9.56
N LEU A 30 3.54 1.18 -9.47
CA LEU A 30 4.69 0.49 -8.90
C LEU A 30 5.12 -0.67 -9.79
N ASP A 31 6.44 -0.90 -9.81
CA ASP A 31 7.04 -2.11 -10.36
C ASP A 31 6.77 -3.32 -9.45
N ALA A 32 7.00 -4.53 -9.98
CA ALA A 32 6.82 -5.76 -9.21
C ALA A 32 7.86 -5.87 -8.09
N PHE A 33 7.44 -6.32 -6.91
CA PHE A 33 8.31 -6.44 -5.74
C PHE A 33 7.88 -7.58 -4.81
N TYR A 34 8.71 -7.89 -3.81
CA TYR A 34 8.39 -8.85 -2.75
C TYR A 34 8.18 -8.12 -1.42
N MET A 35 7.19 -8.56 -0.63
CA MET A 35 6.92 -8.05 0.72
C MET A 35 6.97 -9.21 1.71
N ASP A 36 7.45 -8.98 2.93
CA ASP A 36 7.36 -10.00 3.98
C ASP A 36 5.91 -10.35 4.32
N THR A 37 5.68 -11.63 4.58
CA THR A 37 4.33 -12.15 4.88
C THR A 37 3.94 -11.87 6.33
N TYR A 38 4.95 -11.66 7.18
CA TYR A 38 4.80 -11.41 8.61
C TYR A 38 5.77 -10.30 9.00
N GLU A 39 5.41 -9.55 10.04
CA GLU A 39 6.31 -8.57 10.64
C GLU A 39 7.56 -9.23 11.21
N VAL A 40 8.67 -8.49 11.23
CA VAL A 40 9.92 -8.97 11.81
C VAL A 40 9.77 -9.12 13.33
N THR A 41 10.15 -10.27 13.86
CA THR A 41 10.15 -10.55 15.30
C THR A 41 11.56 -10.60 15.87
N VAL A 42 11.69 -10.42 17.19
CA VAL A 42 12.93 -10.71 17.92
C VAL A 42 13.08 -12.23 18.03
N GLY A 43 14.31 -12.73 17.80
CA GLY A 43 14.67 -14.15 17.92
C GLY A 43 15.09 -14.57 19.32
#